data_AF-A0A7S2DZI2-F1
#
_entry.id   AF-A0A7S2DZI2-F1
#
_cell.length_a   1.000
_cell.length_b   1.000
_cell.length_c   1.000
_cell.angle_alpha   90.00
_cell.angle_beta   90.00
_cell.angle_gamma   90.00
#
_symmetry.space_group_name_H-M   'P 1'
#
loop_
_entity.id
_entity.type
_entity.pdbx_description
1 polymer ?
#
loop_
_entity_poly.entity_id
_entity_poly.type
_entity_poly.pdbx_seq_one_letter_code
_entity_poly.pdbx_strand_id
1 'polypeptide(L)'
;LGDNRQPWFLYGIDCPQPRREAILKKFYERGADGKFINAGWPKYVDGILSDEERNAVEAVHARDFDWSVRKAKVLDVILMTNADLLSLVELDQFDFFGPALKARGYEAVYKKRPRDSSEDGCGIFFRTSCFKLLDSQSMEFIDRVDPVSGRKFKDRVGLLVLLQHLNGNRLILISTHLARNPEDNKQTKSRAKQAAQLLQMLTDFAATHDAMNVPVILAGDLNTTNIRQIA
;
A
#
# COMPACT_ATOMS: atom_id res chain seq x y z
N LEU A 1 10.51 -5.33 19.00
CA LEU A 1 9.86 -4.87 17.74
C LEU A 1 8.37 -5.06 17.93
N GLY A 2 7.57 -4.01 17.68
CA GLY A 2 6.11 -4.03 17.91
C GLY A 2 5.36 -4.92 16.91
N ASP A 3 4.09 -5.21 17.22
CA ASP A 3 3.14 -5.77 16.25
C ASP A 3 2.71 -4.68 15.26
N ASN A 4 3.04 -4.83 13.97
CA ASN A 4 2.69 -3.87 12.92
C ASN A 4 1.18 -3.64 12.76
N ARG A 5 0.32 -4.43 13.40
CA ARG A 5 -1.14 -4.23 13.43
C ARG A 5 -1.59 -3.29 14.55
N GLN A 6 -0.70 -2.93 15.46
CA GLN A 6 -1.01 -2.08 16.60
C GLN A 6 -0.54 -0.64 16.35
N PRO A 7 -1.35 0.35 16.78
CA PRO A 7 -1.00 1.76 16.60
C PRO A 7 0.20 2.17 17.47
N TRP A 8 0.93 3.18 17.00
CA TRP A 8 2.16 3.68 17.62
C TRP A 8 2.00 4.09 19.10
N PHE A 9 0.80 4.54 19.48
CA PHE A 9 0.51 5.02 20.83
C PHE A 9 0.39 3.91 21.89
N LEU A 10 0.54 2.64 21.50
CA LEU A 10 0.62 1.51 22.43
C LEU A 10 2.07 1.12 22.78
N TYR A 11 3.04 1.94 22.40
CA TYR A 11 4.47 1.74 22.66
C TYR A 11 5.05 2.88 23.48
N GLY A 12 6.21 2.64 24.10
CA GLY A 12 6.94 3.64 24.89
C GLY A 12 6.70 3.58 26.39
N ILE A 13 5.75 2.77 26.84
CA ILE A 13 5.47 2.51 28.26
C ILE A 13 5.17 1.02 28.47
N ASP A 14 5.26 0.57 29.72
CA ASP A 14 4.65 -0.71 30.12
C ASP A 14 3.13 -0.56 30.10
N CYS A 15 2.48 -1.24 29.16
CA CYS A 15 1.05 -1.16 28.93
C CYS A 15 0.48 -2.57 28.86
N PRO A 16 0.03 -3.12 30.01
CA PRO A 16 -0.52 -4.46 30.05
C PRO A 16 -1.83 -4.55 29.24
N GLN A 17 -2.19 -5.76 28.85
CA GLN A 17 -3.30 -6.01 27.91
C GLN A 17 -4.62 -5.31 28.26
N PRO A 18 -5.12 -5.31 29.52
CA PRO A 18 -6.37 -4.60 29.86
C PRO A 18 -6.30 -3.10 29.59
N ARG A 19 -5.12 -2.50 29.78
CA ARG A 19 -4.89 -1.07 29.53
C ARG A 19 -4.85 -0.78 28.03
N ARG A 20 -4.21 -1.65 27.23
CA ARG A 20 -4.24 -1.56 25.76
C ARG A 20 -5.68 -1.63 25.23
N GLU A 21 -6.48 -2.54 25.77
CA GLU A 21 -7.89 -2.69 25.40
C GLU A 21 -8.71 -1.45 25.74
N ALA A 22 -8.50 -0.84 26.91
CA ALA A 22 -9.15 0.41 27.29
C ALA A 22 -8.81 1.56 26.32
N ILE A 23 -7.53 1.70 25.96
CA ILE A 23 -7.08 2.72 24.98
C ILE A 23 -7.73 2.46 23.62
N LEU A 24 -7.68 1.23 23.12
CA LEU A 24 -8.25 0.87 21.81
C LEU A 24 -9.77 1.06 21.79
N LYS A 25 -10.46 0.73 22.87
CA LYS A 25 -11.90 0.98 23.02
C LYS A 25 -12.21 2.47 22.87
N LYS A 26 -11.44 3.34 23.53
CA LYS A 26 -11.60 4.80 23.46
C LYS A 26 -11.22 5.35 22.08
N PHE A 27 -10.16 4.83 21.47
CA PHE A 27 -9.70 5.20 20.13
C PHE A 27 -10.74 4.87 19.04
N TYR A 28 -11.38 3.71 19.12
CA TYR A 28 -12.40 3.28 18.18
C TYR A 28 -13.82 3.72 18.54
N GLU A 29 -14.00 4.46 19.64
CA GLU A 29 -15.30 4.91 20.11
C GLU A 29 -15.95 5.88 19.12
N ARG A 30 -17.20 5.60 18.77
CA ARG A 30 -17.99 6.41 17.83
C ARG A 30 -19.26 6.93 18.47
N GLY A 31 -19.62 8.17 18.14
CA GLY A 31 -20.88 8.77 18.53
C GLY A 31 -22.06 8.25 17.71
N ALA A 32 -23.27 8.70 18.04
CA ALA A 32 -24.49 8.34 17.32
C ALA A 32 -24.46 8.78 15.84
N ASP A 33 -23.67 9.79 15.49
CA ASP A 33 -23.43 10.25 14.12
C ASP A 33 -22.39 9.41 13.35
N GLY A 34 -21.84 8.37 13.99
CA GLY A 34 -20.81 7.49 13.43
C GLY A 34 -19.41 8.10 13.42
N LYS A 35 -19.20 9.33 13.90
CA LYS A 35 -17.86 9.93 13.97
C LYS A 35 -17.11 9.48 15.22
N PHE A 36 -15.79 9.48 15.13
CA PHE A 36 -14.94 9.16 16.28
C PHE A 36 -15.08 10.24 17.36
N ILE A 37 -15.35 9.83 18.60
CA ILE A 37 -15.49 10.76 19.73
C ILE A 37 -14.12 11.30 20.15
N ASN A 38 -13.14 10.40 20.26
CA ASN A 38 -11.80 10.72 20.75
C ASN A 38 -10.80 10.93 19.60
N ALA A 39 -11.20 11.63 18.54
CA ALA A 39 -10.34 11.83 17.38
C ALA A 39 -9.13 12.73 17.71
N GLY A 40 -7.93 12.19 17.48
CA GLY A 40 -6.66 12.88 17.66
C GLY A 40 -5.99 12.57 19.00
N TRP A 41 -4.67 12.41 18.98
CA TRP A 41 -3.86 12.30 20.21
C TRP A 41 -3.92 13.64 20.99
N PRO A 42 -3.97 13.64 22.34
CA PRO A 42 -3.98 12.49 23.25
C PRO A 42 -5.39 12.03 23.69
N LYS A 43 -6.48 12.44 23.03
CA LYS A 43 -7.85 12.28 23.56
C LYS A 43 -8.23 10.84 23.91
N TYR A 44 -7.76 9.87 23.13
CA TYR A 44 -8.05 8.45 23.35
C TYR A 44 -7.22 7.79 24.46
N VAL A 45 -6.34 8.54 25.12
CA VAL A 45 -5.62 8.11 26.33
C VAL A 45 -5.96 8.96 27.56
N ASP A 46 -6.83 9.96 27.42
CA ASP A 46 -7.25 10.81 28.54
C ASP A 46 -7.92 9.99 29.64
N GLY A 47 -7.46 10.17 30.88
CA GLY A 47 -7.90 9.39 32.04
C GLY A 47 -7.38 7.95 32.09
N ILE A 48 -6.56 7.54 31.12
CA ILE A 48 -5.90 6.22 31.09
C ILE A 48 -4.38 6.36 31.31
N LEU A 49 -3.75 7.34 30.68
CA LEU A 49 -2.32 7.64 30.82
C LEU A 49 -2.09 8.93 31.60
N SER A 50 -1.07 8.93 32.47
CA SER A 50 -0.54 10.15 33.11
C SER A 50 0.20 11.03 32.08
N ASP A 51 0.54 12.25 32.45
CA ASP A 51 1.27 13.16 31.57
C ASP A 51 2.70 12.66 31.33
N GLU A 52 3.35 12.08 32.34
CA GLU A 52 4.68 11.45 32.20
C GLU A 52 4.65 10.29 31.19
N GLU A 53 3.60 9.48 31.23
CA GLU A 53 3.44 8.35 30.31
C GLU A 53 3.14 8.81 28.89
N ARG A 54 2.32 9.86 28.72
CA ARG A 54 2.09 10.47 27.40
C ARG A 54 3.39 10.99 26.80
N ASN A 55 4.19 11.70 27.58
CA ASN A 55 5.50 12.18 27.16
C ASN A 55 6.43 11.03 26.76
N ALA A 56 6.40 9.90 27.49
CA ALA A 56 7.18 8.71 27.14
C ALA A 56 6.71 8.06 25.81
N VAL A 57 5.39 7.96 25.59
CA VAL A 57 4.80 7.49 24.33
C VAL A 57 5.19 8.41 23.16
N GLU A 58 5.09 9.73 23.35
CA GLU A 58 5.48 10.73 22.35
C GLU A 58 6.99 10.69 22.04
N ALA A 59 7.85 10.51 23.05
CA ALA A 59 9.28 10.38 22.84
C ALA A 59 9.62 9.16 21.97
N VAL A 60 8.92 8.04 22.16
CA VAL A 60 9.07 6.87 21.29
C VAL A 60 8.48 7.11 19.90
N HIS A 61 7.34 7.81 19.80
CA HIS A 61 6.79 8.23 18.51
C HIS A 61 7.81 9.02 17.70
N ALA A 62 8.33 10.12 18.27
CA ALA A 62 9.30 11.00 17.62
C ALA A 62 10.56 10.25 17.17
N ARG A 63 11.01 9.25 17.94
CA ARG A 63 12.20 8.46 17.63
C ARG A 63 11.96 7.37 16.57
N ASP A 64 10.81 6.71 16.61
CA ASP A 64 10.61 5.44 15.90
C ASP A 64 9.46 5.43 14.90
N PHE A 65 8.36 6.15 15.16
CA PHE A 65 7.13 6.09 14.37
C PHE A 65 6.85 7.34 13.56
N ASP A 66 7.46 8.47 13.90
CA ASP A 66 7.37 9.69 13.11
C ASP A 66 7.85 9.41 11.68
N TRP A 67 7.05 9.86 10.71
CA TRP A 67 7.31 9.57 9.32
C TRP A 67 8.61 10.18 8.81
N SER A 68 9.00 11.36 9.33
CA SER A 68 10.26 12.02 8.97
C SER A 68 11.47 11.15 9.30
N VAL A 69 11.37 10.30 10.33
CA VAL A 69 12.40 9.32 10.72
C VAL A 69 12.22 8.00 9.96
N ARG A 70 10.98 7.48 9.86
CA ARG A 70 10.72 6.18 9.23
C ARG A 70 11.08 6.15 7.76
N LYS A 71 10.81 7.21 6.99
CA LYS A 71 11.04 7.22 5.54
C LYS A 71 12.50 6.92 5.15
N ALA A 72 13.46 7.39 5.95
CA ALA A 72 14.88 7.10 5.75
C ALA A 72 15.19 5.61 6.02
N LYS A 73 14.69 5.08 7.14
CA LYS A 73 14.85 3.65 7.48
C LYS A 73 14.20 2.73 6.44
N VAL A 74 13.04 3.10 5.92
CA VAL A 74 12.37 2.35 4.84
C VAL A 74 13.20 2.37 3.56
N LEU A 75 13.73 3.53 3.17
CA LEU A 75 14.64 3.63 2.03
C LEU A 75 15.87 2.74 2.19
N ASP A 76 16.49 2.74 3.38
CA ASP A 76 17.64 1.88 3.68
C ASP A 76 17.29 0.40 3.49
N VAL A 77 16.14 -0.05 4.03
CA VAL A 77 15.66 -1.43 3.84
C VAL A 77 15.46 -1.74 2.35
N ILE A 78 14.80 -0.85 1.60
CA ILE A 78 14.61 -1.03 0.15
C ILE A 78 15.96 -1.20 -0.56
N LEU A 79 16.93 -0.34 -0.27
CA LEU A 79 18.25 -0.40 -0.89
C LEU A 79 19.04 -1.66 -0.49
N MET A 80 18.92 -2.09 0.77
CA MET A 80 19.57 -3.30 1.29
C MET A 80 19.05 -4.58 0.61
N THR A 81 17.82 -4.60 0.08
CA THR A 81 17.34 -5.75 -0.71
C THR A 81 18.15 -5.96 -1.98
N ASN A 82 18.82 -4.92 -2.48
CA ASN A 82 19.56 -4.90 -3.74
C ASN A 82 18.78 -5.47 -4.94
N ALA A 83 17.44 -5.36 -4.95
CA ALA A 83 16.61 -5.94 -5.99
C ALA A 83 16.73 -5.18 -7.32
N ASP A 84 16.69 -5.87 -8.45
CA ASP A 84 16.65 -5.22 -9.77
C ASP A 84 15.26 -4.70 -10.13
N LEU A 85 14.21 -5.32 -9.57
CA LEU A 85 12.81 -5.00 -9.77
C LEU A 85 12.13 -4.85 -8.40
N LEU A 86 11.37 -3.77 -8.22
CA LEU A 86 10.66 -3.47 -6.98
C LEU A 86 9.21 -3.11 -7.29
N SER A 87 8.30 -3.61 -6.44
CA SER A 87 6.89 -3.22 -6.41
C SER A 87 6.60 -2.70 -5.01
N LEU A 88 6.28 -1.41 -4.90
CA LEU A 88 5.94 -0.75 -3.64
C LEU A 88 4.47 -0.34 -3.66
N VAL A 89 3.73 -0.79 -2.66
CA VAL A 89 2.33 -0.42 -2.41
C VAL A 89 2.24 0.47 -1.18
N GLU A 90 1.10 1.16 -1.01
CA GLU A 90 0.95 2.20 0.03
C GLU A 90 1.99 3.32 -0.10
N LEU A 91 2.41 3.61 -1.34
CA LEU A 91 3.44 4.59 -1.62
C LEU A 91 2.81 5.99 -1.69
N ASP A 92 2.81 6.71 -0.57
CA ASP A 92 2.27 8.07 -0.44
C ASP A 92 3.30 9.18 -0.69
N GLN A 93 4.59 8.86 -0.57
CA GLN A 93 5.68 9.84 -0.63
C GLN A 93 6.56 9.59 -1.85
N PHE A 94 5.92 9.44 -3.01
CA PHE A 94 6.62 9.23 -4.27
C PHE A 94 7.63 10.35 -4.57
N ASP A 95 7.32 11.58 -4.18
CA ASP A 95 8.23 12.73 -4.33
C ASP A 95 9.52 12.61 -3.49
N PHE A 96 9.51 11.77 -2.47
CA PHE A 96 10.72 11.38 -1.72
C PHE A 96 11.39 10.15 -2.32
N PHE A 97 10.65 9.03 -2.44
CA PHE A 97 11.22 7.74 -2.84
C PHE A 97 11.64 7.71 -4.32
N GLY A 98 10.87 8.35 -5.21
CA GLY A 98 11.16 8.45 -6.64
C GLY A 98 12.53 9.05 -6.91
N PRO A 99 12.79 10.30 -6.51
CA PRO A 99 14.11 10.92 -6.67
C PRO A 99 15.23 10.17 -5.94
N ALA A 100 14.97 9.67 -4.73
CA ALA A 100 15.98 8.96 -3.94
C ALA A 100 16.44 7.65 -4.61
N LEU A 101 15.51 6.85 -5.13
CA LEU A 101 15.83 5.62 -5.85
C LEU A 101 16.39 5.92 -7.24
N LYS A 102 15.95 7.00 -7.89
CA LYS A 102 16.54 7.46 -9.16
C LYS A 102 18.01 7.80 -9.03
N ALA A 103 18.40 8.48 -7.96
CA ALA A 103 19.80 8.75 -7.64
C ALA A 103 20.64 7.48 -7.42
N ARG A 104 20.00 6.31 -7.25
CA ARG A 104 20.63 5.00 -7.08
C ARG A 104 20.45 4.08 -8.30
N GLY A 105 20.12 4.65 -9.46
CA GLY A 105 20.11 3.94 -10.75
C GLY A 105 18.77 3.27 -11.09
N TYR A 106 17.70 3.57 -10.36
CA TYR A 106 16.36 3.10 -10.70
C TYR A 106 15.61 4.09 -11.59
N GLU A 107 14.74 3.57 -12.44
CA GLU A 107 13.61 4.31 -13.00
C GLU A 107 12.33 3.79 -12.40
N ALA A 108 11.25 4.58 -12.49
CA ALA A 108 9.99 4.28 -11.84
C ALA A 108 8.77 4.66 -12.66
N VAL A 109 7.72 3.87 -12.52
CA VAL A 109 6.35 4.23 -12.93
C VAL A 109 5.47 4.21 -11.68
N TYR A 110 4.63 5.21 -11.51
CA TYR A 110 3.78 5.39 -10.33
C TYR A 110 2.35 5.72 -10.70
N LYS A 111 1.40 5.18 -9.94
CA LYS A 111 -0.02 5.51 -10.03
C LYS A 111 -0.59 5.73 -8.63
N LYS A 112 -0.97 6.98 -8.34
CA LYS A 112 -1.76 7.36 -7.16
C LYS A 112 -3.17 6.74 -7.25
N ARG A 113 -3.75 6.37 -6.11
CA ARG A 113 -5.16 5.97 -6.03
C ARG A 113 -6.09 7.13 -6.46
N PRO A 114 -7.26 6.84 -7.04
CA PRO A 114 -8.17 7.86 -7.55
C PRO A 114 -8.96 8.62 -6.47
N ARG A 115 -8.78 8.27 -5.19
CA ARG A 115 -9.50 8.91 -4.09
C ARG A 115 -8.76 10.18 -3.68
N ASP A 116 -9.44 11.33 -3.74
CA ASP A 116 -8.83 12.64 -3.43
C ASP A 116 -8.17 12.73 -2.06
N SER A 117 -8.71 12.02 -1.05
CA SER A 117 -8.16 12.00 0.31
C SER A 117 -7.05 10.98 0.55
N SER A 118 -6.75 10.15 -0.45
CA SER A 118 -5.59 9.25 -0.41
C SER A 118 -4.42 9.99 -1.03
N GLU A 119 -3.25 9.89 -0.40
CA GLU A 119 -1.98 10.27 -1.02
C GLU A 119 -1.22 9.06 -1.56
N ASP A 120 -1.68 7.85 -1.24
CA ASP A 120 -0.99 6.60 -1.55
C ASP A 120 -1.29 6.03 -2.95
N GLY A 121 -0.35 5.22 -3.42
CA GLY A 121 -0.42 4.57 -4.73
C GLY A 121 0.43 3.31 -4.82
N CYS A 122 0.64 2.87 -6.06
CA CYS A 122 1.53 1.77 -6.39
C CYS A 122 2.67 2.29 -7.27
N GLY A 123 3.90 1.89 -6.97
CA GLY A 123 5.09 2.22 -7.72
C GLY A 123 5.85 0.96 -8.15
N ILE A 124 6.23 0.91 -9.43
CA ILE A 124 7.16 -0.09 -9.94
C ILE A 124 8.50 0.61 -10.20
N PHE A 125 9.58 0.05 -9.66
CA PHE A 125 10.94 0.53 -9.87
C PHE A 125 11.79 -0.55 -10.51
N PHE A 126 12.68 -0.18 -11.43
CA PHE A 126 13.57 -1.11 -12.11
C PHE A 126 14.95 -0.50 -12.31
N ARG A 127 16.01 -1.31 -12.15
CA ARG A 127 17.40 -0.85 -12.35
C ARG A 127 17.67 -0.64 -13.83
N THR A 128 18.09 0.57 -14.17
CA THR A 128 18.45 0.97 -15.55
C THR A 128 19.70 0.24 -16.07
N SER A 129 20.55 -0.27 -15.18
CA SER A 129 21.69 -1.13 -15.54
C SER A 129 21.26 -2.53 -16.01
N CYS A 130 20.01 -2.92 -15.78
CA CYS A 130 19.50 -4.27 -16.07
C CYS A 130 18.34 -4.23 -17.06
N PHE A 131 17.48 -3.20 -16.97
CA PHE A 131 16.23 -3.11 -17.71
C PHE A 131 16.02 -1.76 -18.38
N LYS A 132 15.29 -1.78 -19.50
CA LYS A 132 14.71 -0.61 -20.18
C LYS A 132 13.20 -0.71 -20.17
N LEU A 133 12.51 0.40 -19.93
CA LEU A 133 11.06 0.47 -20.09
C LEU A 133 10.70 0.46 -21.58
N LEU A 134 9.83 -0.45 -21.98
CA LEU A 134 9.25 -0.47 -23.32
C LEU A 134 7.90 0.25 -23.35
N ASP A 135 7.01 -0.09 -22.43
CA ASP A 135 5.74 0.62 -22.22
C ASP A 135 5.19 0.39 -20.81
N SER A 136 4.18 1.16 -20.41
CA SER A 136 3.47 1.00 -19.15
C SER A 136 1.99 1.30 -19.28
N GLN A 137 1.17 0.62 -18.49
CA GLN A 137 -0.26 0.87 -18.43
C GLN A 137 -0.75 0.84 -16.98
N SER A 138 -1.69 1.73 -16.64
CA SER A 138 -2.34 1.73 -15.33
C SER A 138 -3.85 1.75 -15.44
N MET A 139 -4.54 1.23 -14.42
CA MET A 139 -5.98 1.37 -14.26
C MET A 139 -6.39 1.70 -12.84
N GLU A 140 -7.57 2.27 -12.75
CA GLU A 140 -8.36 2.37 -11.53
C GLU A 140 -9.47 1.32 -11.61
N PHE A 141 -9.49 0.39 -10.68
CA PHE A 141 -10.50 -0.68 -10.68
C PHE A 141 -11.89 -0.10 -10.43
N ILE A 142 -12.87 -0.58 -11.19
CA ILE A 142 -14.27 -0.25 -10.96
C ILE A 142 -14.77 -1.17 -9.86
N ASP A 143 -14.83 -0.67 -8.63
CA ASP A 143 -15.27 -1.45 -7.48
C ASP A 143 -16.80 -1.60 -7.48
N ARG A 144 -17.51 -0.51 -7.73
CA ARG A 144 -18.98 -0.46 -7.80
C ARG A 144 -19.45 0.47 -8.88
N VAL A 145 -20.62 0.19 -9.45
CA VAL A 145 -21.35 1.11 -10.33
C VAL A 145 -22.67 1.43 -9.67
N ASP A 146 -23.00 2.71 -9.57
CA ASP A 146 -24.32 3.15 -9.13
C ASP A 146 -25.36 2.76 -10.19
N PRO A 147 -26.41 2.00 -9.85
CA PRO A 147 -27.35 1.48 -10.84
C PRO A 147 -28.25 2.57 -11.45
N VAL A 148 -28.38 3.73 -10.81
CA VAL A 148 -29.26 4.83 -11.26
C VAL A 148 -28.47 5.84 -12.07
N SER A 149 -27.38 6.36 -11.50
CA SER A 149 -26.56 7.40 -12.12
C SER A 149 -25.47 6.86 -13.05
N GLY A 150 -25.20 5.55 -13.03
CA GLY A 150 -24.08 4.95 -13.75
C GLY A 150 -22.70 5.33 -13.19
N ARG A 151 -22.65 6.06 -12.07
CA ARG A 151 -21.40 6.53 -11.47
C ARG A 151 -20.52 5.35 -11.06
N LYS A 152 -19.28 5.35 -11.54
CA LYS A 152 -18.26 4.37 -11.16
C LYS A 152 -17.55 4.82 -9.89
N PHE A 153 -17.50 3.95 -8.90
CA PHE A 153 -16.69 4.11 -7.69
C PHE A 153 -15.40 3.31 -7.86
N LYS A 154 -14.29 3.98 -7.61
CA LYS A 154 -12.94 3.44 -7.79
C LYS A 154 -12.11 3.80 -6.58
N ASP A 155 -11.32 2.86 -6.09
CA ASP A 155 -10.43 3.06 -4.94
C ASP A 155 -9.03 2.50 -5.17
N ARG A 156 -8.96 1.31 -5.80
CA ARG A 156 -7.71 0.57 -5.97
C ARG A 156 -7.19 0.71 -7.40
N VAL A 157 -5.89 0.49 -7.57
CA VAL A 157 -5.20 0.66 -8.85
C VAL A 157 -4.38 -0.57 -9.18
N GLY A 158 -4.23 -0.82 -10.48
CA GLY A 158 -3.29 -1.78 -11.04
C GLY A 158 -2.29 -1.04 -11.94
N LEU A 159 -1.05 -1.47 -11.92
CA LEU A 159 0.04 -0.91 -12.72
C LEU A 159 0.82 -2.04 -13.38
N LEU A 160 1.04 -1.93 -14.69
CA LEU A 160 1.83 -2.85 -15.50
C LEU A 160 2.97 -2.09 -16.16
N VAL A 161 4.13 -2.72 -16.24
CA VAL A 161 5.24 -2.27 -17.09
C VAL A 161 5.71 -3.43 -17.94
N LEU A 162 5.96 -3.18 -19.22
CA LEU A 162 6.70 -4.07 -20.10
C LEU A 162 8.16 -3.62 -20.08
N LEU A 163 9.04 -4.49 -19.62
CA LEU A 163 10.48 -4.23 -19.52
C LEU A 163 11.25 -5.12 -20.48
N GLN A 164 12.35 -4.59 -21.02
CA GLN A 164 13.36 -5.36 -21.72
C GLN A 164 14.64 -5.40 -20.91
N HIS A 165 15.08 -6.61 -20.55
CA HIS A 165 16.40 -6.83 -19.98
C HIS A 165 17.49 -6.57 -21.03
N LEU A 166 18.68 -6.15 -20.62
CA LEU A 166 19.77 -5.80 -21.55
C LEU A 166 20.25 -6.98 -22.43
N ASN A 167 19.96 -8.22 -22.05
CA ASN A 167 20.21 -9.40 -22.88
C ASN A 167 19.16 -9.64 -23.98
N GLY A 168 18.16 -8.76 -24.11
CA GLY A 168 17.10 -8.82 -25.13
C GLY A 168 15.79 -9.43 -24.64
N ASN A 169 15.80 -10.18 -23.53
CA ASN A 169 14.59 -10.81 -22.97
C ASN A 169 13.60 -9.75 -22.48
N ARG A 170 12.30 -10.03 -22.63
CA ARG A 170 11.23 -9.17 -22.13
C ARG A 170 10.56 -9.79 -20.91
N LEU A 171 9.96 -8.96 -20.06
CA LEU A 171 9.05 -9.40 -18.99
C LEU A 171 7.98 -8.33 -18.74
N ILE A 172 6.83 -8.74 -18.23
CA ILE A 172 5.82 -7.83 -17.70
C ILE A 172 5.87 -7.90 -16.18
N LEU A 173 5.99 -6.75 -15.51
CA LEU A 173 5.88 -6.64 -14.07
C LEU A 173 4.60 -5.91 -13.71
N ILE A 174 3.85 -6.47 -12.76
CA ILE A 174 2.59 -5.95 -12.28
C ILE A 174 2.73 -5.56 -10.80
N SER A 175 2.18 -4.41 -10.44
CA SER A 175 2.01 -3.94 -9.07
C SER A 175 0.54 -3.64 -8.80
N THR A 176 0.01 -4.16 -7.69
CA THR A 176 -1.36 -3.88 -7.27
C THR A 176 -1.51 -3.96 -5.75
N HIS A 177 -2.51 -3.26 -5.23
CA HIS A 177 -2.94 -3.39 -3.83
C HIS A 177 -4.46 -3.57 -3.80
N LEU A 178 -4.89 -4.83 -3.68
CA LEU A 178 -6.31 -5.20 -3.71
C LEU A 178 -7.06 -4.76 -2.43
N ALA A 179 -8.38 -4.92 -2.45
CA ALA A 179 -9.26 -4.54 -1.36
C ALA A 179 -8.84 -5.19 -0.01
N ARG A 180 -8.64 -4.33 1.01
CA ARG A 180 -8.26 -4.67 2.40
C ARG A 180 -9.24 -5.61 3.10
N ASN A 181 -8.90 -5.98 4.34
CA ASN A 181 -9.68 -6.84 5.24
C ASN A 181 -9.81 -8.25 4.65
N PRO A 182 -8.72 -9.04 4.62
CA PRO A 182 -8.73 -10.42 4.12
C PRO A 182 -9.80 -11.29 4.80
N GLU A 183 -10.12 -11.01 6.06
CA GLU A 183 -11.10 -11.72 6.88
C GLU A 183 -12.57 -11.45 6.52
N ASP A 184 -12.87 -10.36 5.79
CA ASP A 184 -14.23 -10.05 5.36
C ASP A 184 -14.56 -10.74 4.02
N ASN A 185 -15.49 -11.71 4.07
CA ASN A 185 -15.97 -12.43 2.89
C ASN A 185 -16.58 -11.53 1.82
N LYS A 186 -17.15 -10.36 2.18
CA LYS A 186 -17.64 -9.40 1.17
C LYS A 186 -16.50 -8.81 0.36
N GLN A 187 -15.35 -8.60 1.01
CA GLN A 187 -14.15 -8.07 0.35
C GLN A 187 -13.52 -9.10 -0.59
N THR A 188 -13.71 -10.40 -0.36
CA THR A 188 -13.28 -11.45 -1.30
C THR A 188 -13.88 -11.26 -2.69
N LYS A 189 -15.18 -10.92 -2.78
CA LYS A 189 -15.82 -10.63 -4.08
C LYS A 189 -15.23 -9.40 -4.77
N SER A 190 -14.93 -8.35 -4.00
CA SER A 190 -14.25 -7.15 -4.50
C SER A 190 -12.85 -7.49 -5.03
N ARG A 191 -12.08 -8.28 -4.29
CA ARG A 191 -10.73 -8.73 -4.71
C ARG A 191 -10.79 -9.56 -6.00
N ALA A 192 -11.71 -10.53 -6.09
CA ALA A 192 -11.89 -11.33 -7.31
C ALA A 192 -12.25 -10.45 -8.52
N LYS A 193 -13.14 -9.46 -8.34
CA LYS A 193 -13.48 -8.49 -9.41
C LYS A 193 -12.29 -7.63 -9.83
N GLN A 194 -11.47 -7.20 -8.88
CA GLN A 194 -10.25 -6.44 -9.16
C GLN A 194 -9.21 -7.30 -9.88
N ALA A 195 -9.01 -8.54 -9.43
CA ALA A 195 -8.13 -9.51 -10.08
C ALA A 195 -8.56 -9.80 -11.53
N ALA A 196 -9.86 -10.01 -11.77
CA ALA A 196 -10.39 -10.20 -13.13
C ALA A 196 -10.13 -8.99 -14.04
N GLN A 197 -10.32 -7.76 -13.53
CA GLN A 197 -9.99 -6.53 -14.28
C GLN A 197 -8.50 -6.43 -14.58
N LEU A 198 -7.64 -6.81 -13.63
CA LEU A 198 -6.19 -6.81 -13.80
C LEU A 198 -5.74 -7.83 -14.86
N LEU A 199 -6.33 -9.03 -14.87
CA LEU A 199 -6.05 -10.06 -15.87
C LEU A 199 -6.54 -9.66 -17.26
N GLN A 200 -7.68 -9.00 -17.37
CA GLN A 200 -8.15 -8.43 -18.64
C GLN A 200 -7.17 -7.37 -19.15
N MET A 201 -6.78 -6.42 -18.29
CA MET A 201 -5.77 -5.41 -18.63
C MET A 201 -4.46 -6.05 -19.08
N LEU A 202 -3.98 -7.08 -18.36
CA LEU A 202 -2.77 -7.81 -18.75
C LEU A 202 -2.90 -8.45 -20.13
N THR A 203 -4.03 -9.10 -20.40
CA THR A 203 -4.27 -9.77 -21.68
C THR A 203 -4.27 -8.77 -22.84
N ASP A 204 -4.98 -7.66 -22.67
CA ASP A 204 -5.06 -6.59 -23.67
C ASP A 204 -3.68 -5.95 -23.88
N PHE A 205 -2.98 -5.62 -22.79
CA PHE A 205 -1.64 -5.03 -22.82
C PHE A 205 -0.61 -5.96 -23.48
N ALA A 206 -0.67 -7.26 -23.19
CA ALA A 206 0.23 -8.24 -23.79
C ALA A 206 -0.07 -8.41 -25.29
N ALA A 207 -1.34 -8.42 -25.70
CA ALA A 207 -1.72 -8.54 -27.10
C ALA A 207 -1.28 -7.32 -27.94
N THR A 208 -1.47 -6.11 -27.42
CA THR A 208 -1.08 -4.86 -28.14
C THR A 208 0.43 -4.71 -28.32
N HIS A 209 1.23 -5.40 -27.50
CA HIS A 209 2.70 -5.30 -27.50
C HIS A 209 3.42 -6.53 -28.06
N ASP A 210 2.69 -7.48 -28.67
CA ASP A 210 3.25 -8.77 -29.10
C ASP A 210 4.02 -9.47 -27.96
N ALA A 211 3.39 -9.47 -26.79
CA ALA A 211 3.97 -9.93 -25.52
C ALA A 211 3.15 -11.08 -24.89
N MET A 212 2.32 -11.78 -25.67
CA MET A 212 1.50 -12.90 -25.16
C MET A 212 2.33 -14.06 -24.60
N ASN A 213 3.57 -14.24 -25.08
CA ASN A 213 4.49 -15.28 -24.62
C ASN A 213 5.56 -14.75 -23.64
N VAL A 214 5.45 -13.49 -23.22
CA VAL A 214 6.41 -12.84 -22.32
C VAL A 214 6.12 -13.26 -20.88
N PRO A 215 7.13 -13.61 -20.07
CA PRO A 215 6.92 -13.95 -18.66
C PRO A 215 6.33 -12.78 -17.88
N VAL A 216 5.40 -13.10 -16.97
CA VAL A 216 4.71 -12.12 -16.11
C VAL A 216 5.09 -12.35 -14.65
N ILE A 217 5.46 -11.27 -13.98
CA ILE A 217 5.65 -11.24 -12.52
C ILE A 217 4.51 -10.39 -11.94
N LEU A 218 3.65 -11.01 -11.12
CA LEU A 218 2.64 -10.29 -10.34
C LEU A 218 3.16 -10.08 -8.91
N ALA A 219 3.40 -8.83 -8.55
CA ALA A 219 3.80 -8.43 -7.20
C ALA A 219 2.77 -7.47 -6.60
N GLY A 220 2.71 -7.42 -5.27
CA GLY A 220 1.83 -6.49 -4.55
C GLY A 220 1.11 -7.15 -3.38
N ASP A 221 0.22 -6.39 -2.75
CA ASP A 221 -0.60 -6.86 -1.64
C ASP A 221 -1.99 -7.27 -2.13
N LEU A 222 -2.21 -8.57 -2.18
CA LEU A 222 -3.48 -9.15 -2.63
C LEU A 222 -4.54 -9.19 -1.53
N ASN A 223 -4.20 -8.86 -0.28
CA ASN A 223 -5.07 -8.94 0.89
C ASN A 223 -5.85 -10.27 0.94
N THR A 224 -5.16 -11.38 0.69
CA THR A 224 -5.72 -12.73 0.76
C THR A 224 -4.72 -13.68 1.40
N THR A 225 -5.22 -14.59 2.23
CA THR A 225 -4.42 -15.69 2.80
C THR A 225 -4.40 -16.91 1.88
N ASN A 226 -5.30 -16.97 0.89
CA ASN A 226 -5.35 -18.05 -0.09
C ASN A 226 -5.79 -17.49 -1.45
N ILE A 227 -4.88 -17.56 -2.43
CA ILE A 227 -5.12 -17.05 -3.79
C ILE A 227 -6.34 -17.69 -4.46
N ARG A 228 -6.67 -18.95 -4.14
CA ARG A 228 -7.83 -19.66 -4.70
C ARG A 228 -9.18 -19.04 -4.32
N GLN A 229 -9.21 -18.15 -3.34
CA GLN A 229 -10.44 -17.44 -2.96
C GLN A 229 -10.78 -16.29 -3.91
N ILE A 230 -9.80 -15.82 -4.69
CA ILE A 230 -9.94 -14.67 -5.58
C ILE A 230 -9.57 -14.99 -7.04
N ALA A 231 -9.18 -16.24 -7.31
CA ALA A 231 -8.87 -16.78 -8.62
C ALA A 231 -10.11 -17.38 -9.29
#